data_AF-A0A7D5S767-F1
#
_entry.id   AF-A0A7D5S767-F1
#
_cell.length_a   1.000
_cell.length_b   1.000
_cell.length_c   1.000
_cell.angle_alpha   90.00
_cell.angle_beta   90.00
_cell.angle_gamma   90.00
#
_symmetry.space_group_name_H-M   'P 1'
#
loop_
_entity.id
_entity.type
_entity.pdbx_description
1 polymer ?
#
loop_
_entity_poly.entity_id
_entity_poly.type
_entity_poly.pdbx_seq_one_letter_code
_entity_poly.pdbx_strand_id
1 'polypeptide(L)'
;MQQDSLGNPTTGITRHYTDTVMFMDSFLGNSQYFQTSTGGQEPWDPYHYLNIYVINRSYFAGTASSPSSHGAAWDGMAIQYTEFHQNSHVLTHEVGHYFGLFHIFGGTSGQGSCGDDMVADTPPQAYNLSCNYPVKSCGNTVSNDMVMNYMDYTPSSCKNMFTHGQADRMVSKLYSDRISLVNTPNCGSVGINTSSLNSVPIKLYPNPSSSSATLYMAQNLSGCILSLYSSLSKEVFRTTCQDQQITIPRNGLPSGLYYIRLMQNDQVLYTSKLIFE
;
A
#
# COMPACT_ATOMS: atom_id res chain seq x y z
N MET A 1 -7.22 12.69 1.66
CA MET A 1 -7.29 13.89 2.52
C MET A 1 -5.86 14.36 2.83
N GLN A 2 -5.63 15.66 2.84
CA GLN A 2 -4.37 16.26 3.29
C GLN A 2 -4.57 16.91 4.67
N GLN A 3 -5.41 16.33 5.52
CA GLN A 3 -5.72 16.87 6.84
C GLN A 3 -5.52 15.76 7.88
N ASP A 4 -5.19 16.15 9.10
CA ASP A 4 -5.20 15.27 10.26
C ASP A 4 -6.61 15.21 10.89
N SER A 5 -6.77 14.45 11.97
CA SER A 5 -8.07 14.30 12.67
C SER A 5 -8.60 15.61 13.27
N LEU A 6 -7.78 16.67 13.35
CA LEU A 6 -8.18 18.00 13.83
C LEU A 6 -8.44 18.99 12.68
N GLY A 7 -8.33 18.54 11.43
CA GLY A 7 -8.49 19.37 10.24
C GLY A 7 -7.25 20.19 9.87
N ASN A 8 -6.12 20.02 10.56
CA ASN A 8 -4.88 20.72 10.23
C ASN A 8 -4.23 20.08 9.02
N PRO A 9 -3.50 20.85 8.18
CA PRO A 9 -2.76 20.29 7.08
C PRO A 9 -1.70 19.27 7.55
N THR A 10 -1.73 18.04 7.02
CA THR A 10 -0.71 16.98 7.22
C THR A 10 -0.20 16.29 5.94
N THR A 11 1.09 15.90 5.94
CA THR A 11 1.66 15.05 4.88
C THR A 11 1.11 13.62 4.90
N GLY A 12 0.35 13.25 5.94
CA GLY A 12 -0.10 11.88 6.19
C GLY A 12 0.97 10.99 6.83
N ILE A 13 2.13 11.57 7.18
CA ILE A 13 3.24 10.85 7.82
C ILE A 13 3.63 11.59 9.10
N THR A 14 3.50 10.92 10.23
CA THR A 14 4.04 11.37 11.52
C THR A 14 5.25 10.53 11.91
N ARG A 15 6.24 11.15 12.56
CA ARG A 15 7.45 10.46 13.04
C ARG A 15 7.58 10.69 14.53
N HIS A 16 7.71 9.62 15.29
CA HIS A 16 7.77 9.65 16.75
C HIS A 16 9.02 8.92 17.22
N TYR A 17 9.83 9.59 18.03
CA TYR A 17 10.96 8.94 18.71
C TYR A 17 10.42 8.10 19.86
N THR A 18 11.05 6.95 20.12
CA THR A 18 10.70 6.06 21.22
C THR A 18 11.92 5.33 21.74
N ASP A 19 11.96 5.10 23.06
CA ASP A 19 12.96 4.24 23.70
C ASP A 19 12.54 2.76 23.67
N THR A 20 11.32 2.46 23.22
CA THR A 20 10.85 1.09 23.02
C THR A 20 11.62 0.44 21.87
N VAL A 21 12.58 -0.41 22.24
CA VAL A 21 13.47 -1.07 21.26
C VAL A 21 12.70 -1.97 20.30
N MET A 22 11.68 -2.68 20.80
CA MET A 22 10.88 -3.63 20.03
C MET A 22 9.46 -3.67 20.58
N PHE A 23 8.47 -3.43 19.73
CA PHE A 23 7.06 -3.51 20.10
C PHE A 23 6.55 -4.95 20.01
N MET A 24 5.75 -5.35 21.00
CA MET A 24 5.06 -6.63 21.01
C MET A 24 3.62 -6.50 20.50
N ASP A 25 3.18 -7.51 19.75
CA ASP A 25 1.79 -7.66 19.33
C ASP A 25 0.91 -8.23 20.44
N SER A 26 -0.32 -7.72 20.53
CA SER A 26 -1.36 -8.25 21.41
C SER A 26 -2.55 -8.75 20.59
N PHE A 27 -2.93 -10.00 20.80
CA PHE A 27 -4.10 -10.60 20.17
C PHE A 27 -5.43 -10.09 20.76
N LEU A 28 -5.38 -9.21 21.77
CA LEU A 28 -6.56 -8.62 22.44
C LEU A 28 -6.85 -7.19 21.98
N GLY A 29 -6.23 -6.71 20.91
CA GLY A 29 -6.48 -5.36 20.39
C GLY A 29 -5.83 -4.22 21.20
N ASN A 30 -4.87 -4.53 22.07
CA ASN A 30 -4.17 -3.54 22.89
C ASN A 30 -2.66 -3.57 22.65
N SER A 31 -2.24 -3.68 21.38
CA SER A 31 -0.82 -3.67 21.03
C SER A 31 -0.16 -2.36 21.48
N GLN A 32 1.10 -2.45 21.91
CA GLN A 32 1.84 -1.33 22.49
C GLN A 32 2.01 -0.14 21.52
N TYR A 33 2.07 -0.42 20.21
CA TYR A 33 2.26 0.63 19.21
C TYR A 33 1.04 1.55 19.04
N PHE A 34 -0.14 1.16 19.50
CA PHE A 34 -1.34 2.02 19.51
C PHE A 34 -1.42 2.95 20.74
N GLN A 35 -0.46 2.90 21.66
CA GLN A 35 -0.54 3.58 22.95
C GLN A 35 0.70 4.43 23.23
N THR A 36 0.48 5.72 23.52
CA THR A 36 1.55 6.67 23.90
C THR A 36 2.24 6.27 25.21
N SER A 37 1.50 5.69 26.15
CA SER A 37 2.01 5.22 27.45
C SER A 37 3.08 4.11 27.34
N THR A 38 3.12 3.40 26.22
CA THR A 38 4.11 2.35 25.91
C THR A 38 5.13 2.79 24.85
N GLY A 39 5.23 4.10 24.61
CA GLY A 39 6.14 4.68 23.61
C GLY A 39 5.65 4.51 22.17
N GLY A 40 4.41 4.09 21.96
CA GLY A 40 3.73 4.04 20.66
C GLY A 40 3.02 5.37 20.35
N GLN A 41 2.02 5.30 19.49
CA GLN A 41 1.25 6.46 19.07
C GLN A 41 -0.23 6.09 18.91
N GLU A 42 -1.12 6.89 19.49
CA GLU A 42 -2.57 6.72 19.30
C GLU A 42 -2.95 6.91 17.82
N PRO A 43 -3.89 6.10 17.29
CA PRO A 43 -4.31 6.18 15.90
C PRO A 43 -5.05 7.48 15.62
N TRP A 44 -4.99 7.94 14.37
CA TRP A 44 -5.99 8.87 13.85
C TRP A 44 -7.34 8.17 13.74
N ASP A 45 -8.43 8.94 13.70
CA ASP A 45 -9.80 8.42 13.70
C ASP A 45 -9.98 7.28 12.68
N PRO A 46 -10.13 6.01 13.13
CA PRO A 46 -10.14 4.86 12.23
C PRO A 46 -11.37 4.78 11.32
N TYR A 47 -12.40 5.59 11.57
CA TYR A 47 -13.51 5.75 10.62
C TYR A 47 -13.11 6.49 9.35
N HIS A 48 -12.04 7.28 9.40
CA HIS A 48 -11.66 8.20 8.33
C HIS A 48 -10.23 7.99 7.81
N TYR A 49 -9.40 7.23 8.55
CA TYR A 49 -8.01 6.96 8.21
C TYR A 49 -7.67 5.47 8.34
N LEU A 50 -6.98 4.93 7.34
CA LEU A 50 -6.24 3.69 7.51
C LEU A 50 -4.91 4.01 8.22
N ASN A 51 -4.79 3.58 9.48
CA ASN A 51 -3.56 3.74 10.25
C ASN A 51 -2.55 2.64 9.92
N ILE A 52 -1.34 3.05 9.52
CA ILE A 52 -0.23 2.14 9.16
C ILE A 52 0.96 2.47 10.05
N TYR A 53 1.32 1.54 10.92
CA TYR A 53 2.46 1.67 11.83
C TYR A 53 3.69 1.00 11.21
N VAL A 54 4.78 1.75 11.08
CA VAL A 54 6.08 1.23 10.63
C VAL A 54 7.02 1.23 11.82
N ILE A 55 7.29 0.05 12.38
CA ILE A 55 7.90 -0.09 13.70
C ILE A 55 8.92 -1.24 13.73
N ASN A 56 9.80 -1.24 14.73
CA ASN A 56 10.57 -2.43 15.07
C ASN A 56 9.72 -3.37 15.94
N ARG A 57 9.46 -4.57 15.45
CA ARG A 57 8.59 -5.58 16.05
C ARG A 57 9.26 -6.96 15.96
N SER A 58 8.71 -7.93 16.69
CA SER A 58 9.34 -9.24 16.86
C SER A 58 9.01 -10.26 15.77
N TYR A 59 7.84 -10.89 15.88
CA TYR A 59 7.56 -12.18 15.25
C TYR A 59 6.94 -12.10 13.85
N PHE A 60 6.31 -10.97 13.53
CA PHE A 60 5.51 -10.83 12.32
C PHE A 60 6.08 -9.74 11.41
N ALA A 61 6.19 -10.06 10.12
CA ALA A 61 6.50 -9.07 9.10
C ALA A 61 5.38 -8.00 9.01
N GLY A 62 4.13 -8.41 9.19
CA GLY A 62 2.94 -7.59 9.10
C GLY A 62 1.81 -8.11 9.98
N THR A 63 0.86 -7.23 10.31
CA THR A 63 -0.46 -7.63 10.84
C THR A 63 -1.48 -6.59 10.42
N ALA A 64 -2.72 -6.99 10.21
CA ALA A 64 -3.84 -6.10 9.94
C ALA A 64 -5.08 -6.50 10.75
N SER A 65 -5.86 -5.49 11.13
CA SER A 65 -7.19 -5.67 11.68
C SER A 65 -8.15 -6.19 10.61
N SER A 66 -9.02 -7.13 10.98
CA SER A 66 -10.13 -7.56 10.12
C SER A 66 -11.15 -6.43 9.93
N PRO A 67 -11.99 -6.45 8.88
CA PRO A 67 -13.05 -5.46 8.66
C PRO A 67 -14.00 -5.23 9.85
N SER A 68 -14.24 -6.26 10.67
CA SER A 68 -15.11 -6.14 11.85
C SER A 68 -14.53 -5.27 12.97
N SER A 69 -13.25 -4.93 12.92
CA SER A 69 -12.60 -4.03 13.88
C SER A 69 -12.83 -2.56 13.54
N HIS A 70 -13.56 -2.24 12.46
CA HIS A 70 -13.67 -0.86 11.98
C HIS A 70 -14.14 0.12 13.08
N GLY A 71 -13.38 1.21 13.26
CA GLY A 71 -13.64 2.21 14.30
C GLY A 71 -13.05 1.89 15.68
N ALA A 72 -12.50 0.69 15.89
CA ALA A 72 -11.80 0.35 17.13
C ALA A 72 -10.42 1.04 17.21
N ALA A 73 -9.92 1.27 18.43
CA ALA A 73 -8.61 1.89 18.65
C ALA A 73 -7.41 1.07 18.12
N TRP A 74 -7.65 -0.17 17.69
CA TRP A 74 -6.65 -1.04 17.06
C TRP A 74 -6.93 -1.30 15.57
N ASP A 75 -7.87 -0.57 14.97
CA ASP A 75 -8.17 -0.69 13.55
C ASP A 75 -7.07 -0.05 12.69
N GLY A 76 -6.37 -0.89 11.94
CA GLY A 76 -5.22 -0.52 11.14
C GLY A 76 -4.29 -1.70 10.95
N MET A 77 -3.02 -1.41 10.72
CA MET A 77 -2.00 -2.41 10.48
C MET A 77 -0.65 -1.96 11.02
N ALA A 78 0.22 -2.93 11.29
CA ALA A 78 1.62 -2.69 11.61
C ALA A 78 2.50 -3.48 10.65
N ILE A 79 3.64 -2.90 10.28
CA ILE A 79 4.63 -3.45 9.36
C ILE A 79 6.00 -3.36 10.03
N GLN A 80 6.78 -4.44 9.96
CA GLN A 80 8.18 -4.43 10.37
C GLN A 80 8.95 -3.43 9.51
N TYR A 81 9.69 -2.51 10.13
CA TYR A 81 10.33 -1.42 9.39
C TYR A 81 11.29 -1.89 8.29
N THR A 82 11.94 -3.05 8.47
CA THR A 82 12.81 -3.66 7.45
C THR A 82 12.06 -4.19 6.23
N GLU A 83 10.74 -4.38 6.34
CA GLU A 83 9.84 -4.81 5.26
C GLU A 83 9.09 -3.63 4.61
N PHE A 84 9.25 -2.40 5.13
CA PHE A 84 8.60 -1.23 4.55
C PHE A 84 9.45 -0.61 3.44
N HIS A 85 9.58 -1.33 2.33
CA HIS A 85 10.32 -0.89 1.14
C HIS A 85 9.70 -1.42 -0.15
N GLN A 86 10.09 -0.82 -1.29
CA GLN A 86 9.49 -1.06 -2.61
C GLN A 86 9.54 -2.50 -3.13
N ASN A 87 10.39 -3.36 -2.57
CA ASN A 87 10.58 -4.75 -2.99
C ASN A 87 9.89 -5.76 -2.06
N SER A 88 9.22 -5.29 -1.00
CA SER A 88 8.46 -6.15 -0.10
C SER A 88 6.97 -5.98 -0.39
N HIS A 89 6.26 -7.11 -0.39
CA HIS A 89 4.81 -7.16 -0.58
C HIS A 89 4.06 -7.44 0.72
N VAL A 90 4.71 -7.31 1.87
CA VAL A 90 4.07 -7.44 3.19
C VAL A 90 2.95 -6.43 3.35
N LEU A 91 3.19 -5.15 3.02
CA LEU A 91 2.11 -4.15 3.09
C LEU A 91 0.93 -4.51 2.18
N THR A 92 1.20 -4.98 0.96
CA THR A 92 0.13 -5.40 0.03
C THR A 92 -0.68 -6.57 0.60
N HIS A 93 -0.02 -7.53 1.23
CA HIS A 93 -0.67 -8.66 1.92
C HIS A 93 -1.56 -8.19 3.08
N GLU A 94 -1.03 -7.34 3.97
CA GLU A 94 -1.78 -6.80 5.11
C GLU A 94 -2.96 -5.93 4.67
N VAL A 95 -2.83 -5.16 3.58
CA VAL A 95 -3.95 -4.41 2.98
C VAL A 95 -5.04 -5.37 2.50
N GLY A 96 -4.68 -6.53 1.96
CA GLY A 96 -5.63 -7.59 1.63
C GLY A 96 -6.45 -8.03 2.84
N HIS A 97 -5.79 -8.33 3.97
CA HIS A 97 -6.46 -8.67 5.23
C HIS A 97 -7.34 -7.53 5.77
N TYR A 98 -6.86 -6.29 5.70
CA TYR A 98 -7.61 -5.12 6.14
C TYR A 98 -8.95 -4.98 5.39
N PHE A 99 -8.97 -5.35 4.10
CA PHE A 99 -10.18 -5.41 3.27
C PHE A 99 -10.80 -6.81 3.18
N GLY A 100 -10.49 -7.70 4.13
CA GLY A 100 -11.23 -8.93 4.36
C GLY A 100 -10.86 -10.13 3.51
N LEU A 101 -9.69 -10.11 2.86
CA LEU A 101 -9.10 -11.32 2.29
C LEU A 101 -8.55 -12.21 3.40
N PHE A 102 -8.71 -13.52 3.23
CA PHE A 102 -8.03 -14.51 4.05
C PHE A 102 -6.74 -14.97 3.34
N HIS A 103 -5.90 -15.71 4.05
CA HIS A 103 -4.84 -16.44 3.39
C HIS A 103 -5.44 -17.40 2.35
N ILE A 104 -4.79 -17.52 1.20
CA ILE A 104 -5.31 -18.31 0.07
C ILE A 104 -5.41 -19.81 0.36
N PHE A 105 -4.64 -20.30 1.34
CA PHE A 105 -4.70 -21.68 1.82
C PHE A 105 -5.80 -21.92 2.86
N GLY A 106 -6.64 -20.91 3.09
CA GLY A 106 -7.74 -20.91 4.03
C GLY A 106 -7.29 -20.90 5.50
N GLY A 107 -8.29 -20.84 6.37
CA GLY A 107 -8.14 -20.97 7.80
C GLY A 107 -8.28 -19.66 8.57
N THR A 108 -9.36 -19.54 9.33
CA THR A 108 -9.33 -18.70 10.52
C THR A 108 -8.30 -19.28 11.49
N SER A 109 -7.43 -18.43 12.03
CA SER A 109 -6.48 -18.69 13.14
C SER A 109 -6.48 -20.12 13.69
N GLY A 110 -5.71 -21.03 13.05
CA GLY A 110 -5.50 -22.40 13.53
C GLY A 110 -6.13 -23.52 12.71
N GLN A 111 -6.95 -23.23 11.70
CA GLN A 111 -7.29 -24.24 10.68
C GLN A 111 -6.16 -24.28 9.63
N GLY A 112 -5.56 -25.45 9.49
CA GLY A 112 -4.40 -25.67 8.63
C GLY A 112 -4.69 -25.51 7.13
N SER A 113 -3.62 -25.63 6.35
CA SER A 113 -3.61 -25.77 4.88
C SER A 113 -4.79 -26.55 4.31
N CYS A 114 -5.21 -26.22 3.09
CA CYS A 114 -6.35 -26.82 2.39
C CYS A 114 -7.72 -26.41 2.91
N GLY A 115 -7.84 -25.20 3.48
CA GLY A 115 -9.11 -24.57 3.81
C GLY A 115 -9.68 -23.74 2.65
N ASP A 116 -10.80 -23.06 2.92
CA ASP A 116 -11.43 -22.10 2.00
C ASP A 116 -11.07 -20.67 2.41
N ASP A 117 -10.64 -19.85 1.45
CA ASP A 117 -10.37 -18.41 1.61
C ASP A 117 -11.59 -17.54 1.27
N MET A 118 -12.72 -18.19 0.94
CA MET A 118 -13.99 -17.58 0.55
C MET A 118 -13.92 -16.80 -0.76
N VAL A 119 -13.04 -17.22 -1.69
CA VAL A 119 -12.90 -16.65 -3.03
C VAL A 119 -12.89 -17.77 -4.09
N ALA A 120 -13.92 -17.84 -4.92
CA ALA A 120 -14.10 -18.99 -5.83
C ALA A 120 -13.04 -19.12 -6.95
N ASP A 121 -12.35 -18.04 -7.30
CA ASP A 121 -11.31 -18.05 -8.35
C ASP A 121 -9.89 -18.26 -7.81
N THR A 122 -9.74 -18.57 -6.51
CA THR A 122 -8.51 -19.09 -5.93
C THR A 122 -8.57 -20.63 -5.83
N PRO A 123 -7.58 -21.37 -6.35
CA PRO A 123 -7.57 -22.82 -6.20
C PRO A 123 -7.40 -23.21 -4.73
N PRO A 124 -8.11 -24.26 -4.24
CA PRO A 124 -7.82 -24.84 -2.93
C PRO A 124 -6.36 -25.26 -2.86
N GLN A 125 -5.63 -24.73 -1.87
CA GLN A 125 -4.19 -24.93 -1.75
C GLN A 125 -3.69 -24.99 -0.30
N ALA A 126 -2.47 -25.50 -0.13
CA ALA A 126 -1.68 -25.37 1.08
C ALA A 126 -0.84 -24.10 1.00
N TYR A 127 -0.26 -23.69 2.14
CA TYR A 127 0.68 -22.57 2.14
C TYR A 127 1.96 -22.94 1.36
N ASN A 128 2.55 -21.97 0.69
CA ASN A 128 3.83 -22.10 0.01
C ASN A 128 4.85 -21.13 0.64
N LEU A 129 6.06 -21.62 0.91
CA LEU A 129 7.15 -20.82 1.50
C LEU A 129 8.28 -20.51 0.49
N SER A 130 8.08 -20.87 -0.78
CA SER A 130 9.08 -20.72 -1.84
C SER A 130 8.41 -20.42 -3.16
N CYS A 131 9.17 -19.94 -4.14
CA CYS A 131 8.68 -19.62 -5.47
C CYS A 131 8.57 -20.85 -6.39
N ASN A 132 8.34 -22.04 -5.83
CA ASN A 132 8.24 -23.27 -6.61
C ASN A 132 6.94 -23.27 -7.43
N TYR A 133 7.08 -23.32 -8.75
CA TYR A 133 5.97 -23.39 -9.69
C TYR A 133 6.36 -24.22 -10.92
N PRO A 134 5.49 -25.11 -11.43
CA PRO A 134 4.16 -25.44 -10.93
C PRO A 134 4.18 -26.34 -9.68
N VAL A 135 3.24 -26.14 -8.77
CA VAL A 135 2.98 -26.99 -7.61
C VAL A 135 1.48 -27.18 -7.46
N LYS A 136 1.06 -28.36 -6.99
CA LYS A 136 -0.34 -28.69 -6.69
C LYS A 136 -0.40 -29.23 -5.28
N SER A 137 -1.40 -28.80 -4.52
CA SER A 137 -1.69 -29.34 -3.20
C SER A 137 -3.19 -29.61 -3.04
N CYS A 138 -3.59 -30.08 -1.86
CA CYS A 138 -5.00 -30.25 -1.48
C CYS A 138 -5.85 -31.12 -2.43
N GLY A 139 -5.21 -32.11 -3.05
CA GLY A 139 -5.88 -33.02 -4.00
C GLY A 139 -6.29 -32.34 -5.31
N ASN A 140 -5.84 -31.11 -5.58
CA ASN A 140 -6.15 -30.41 -6.81
C ASN A 140 -5.52 -31.13 -8.01
N THR A 141 -6.34 -31.55 -8.95
CA THR A 141 -5.89 -32.21 -10.19
C THR A 141 -5.94 -31.26 -11.39
N VAL A 142 -6.68 -30.16 -11.29
CA VAL A 142 -6.99 -29.25 -12.39
C VAL A 142 -6.05 -28.04 -12.39
N SER A 143 -5.92 -27.36 -11.26
CA SER A 143 -5.18 -26.10 -11.13
C SER A 143 -3.92 -26.28 -10.27
N ASN A 144 -2.90 -25.46 -10.53
CA ASN A 144 -1.75 -25.30 -9.64
C ASN A 144 -2.10 -24.32 -8.51
N ASP A 145 -1.40 -24.41 -7.39
CA ASP A 145 -1.45 -23.42 -6.33
C ASP A 145 -1.00 -22.07 -6.89
N MET A 146 -1.64 -20.98 -6.46
CA MET A 146 -1.28 -19.63 -6.89
C MET A 146 -0.17 -19.06 -6.01
N VAL A 147 1.04 -19.60 -6.17
CA VAL A 147 2.24 -19.16 -5.43
C VAL A 147 2.60 -17.68 -5.65
N MET A 148 2.08 -17.07 -6.71
CA MET A 148 2.24 -15.66 -7.03
C MET A 148 1.19 -14.74 -6.40
N ASN A 149 0.19 -15.30 -5.71
CA ASN A 149 -0.86 -14.53 -5.06
C ASN A 149 -0.31 -13.79 -3.84
N TYR A 150 -0.71 -12.53 -3.66
CA TYR A 150 -0.26 -11.74 -2.51
C TYR A 150 -0.64 -12.39 -1.17
N MET A 151 -1.72 -13.18 -1.10
CA MET A 151 -2.25 -13.81 0.11
C MET A 151 -1.64 -15.19 0.46
N ASP A 152 -0.62 -15.66 -0.27
CA ASP A 152 0.20 -16.82 0.14
C ASP A 152 1.37 -16.37 1.05
N TYR A 153 2.16 -17.31 1.58
CA TYR A 153 3.37 -17.04 2.37
C TYR A 153 4.68 -17.09 1.57
N THR A 154 4.57 -17.03 0.25
CA THR A 154 5.72 -17.03 -0.64
C THR A 154 6.56 -15.75 -0.49
N PRO A 155 7.85 -15.80 -0.82
CA PRO A 155 8.70 -14.62 -0.83
C PRO A 155 8.15 -13.53 -1.78
N SER A 156 8.38 -12.26 -1.44
CA SER A 156 7.97 -11.11 -2.26
C SER A 156 8.47 -11.19 -3.71
N SER A 157 9.58 -11.86 -3.98
CA SER A 157 10.15 -11.99 -5.34
C SER A 157 9.26 -12.72 -6.35
N CYS A 158 8.27 -13.51 -5.90
CA CYS A 158 7.32 -14.19 -6.80
C CYS A 158 5.87 -13.73 -6.68
N LYS A 159 5.56 -12.82 -5.74
CA LYS A 159 4.20 -12.27 -5.59
C LYS A 159 3.95 -11.16 -6.61
N ASN A 160 2.81 -11.20 -7.29
CA ASN A 160 2.49 -10.19 -8.31
C ASN A 160 1.00 -9.98 -8.59
N MET A 161 0.08 -10.67 -7.90
CA MET A 161 -1.34 -10.55 -8.24
C MET A 161 -2.31 -10.76 -7.07
N PHE A 162 -3.46 -10.10 -7.20
CA PHE A 162 -4.74 -10.53 -6.66
C PHE A 162 -5.60 -11.10 -7.80
N THR A 163 -6.59 -11.93 -7.48
CA THR A 163 -7.61 -12.35 -8.44
C THR A 163 -8.75 -11.34 -8.56
N HIS A 164 -9.65 -11.56 -9.54
CA HIS A 164 -10.85 -10.74 -9.66
C HIS A 164 -11.80 -10.95 -8.47
N GLY A 165 -12.00 -12.20 -8.03
CA GLY A 165 -12.81 -12.52 -6.87
C GLY A 165 -12.27 -11.90 -5.57
N GLN A 166 -10.94 -11.83 -5.41
CA GLN A 166 -10.32 -11.12 -4.29
C GLN A 166 -10.60 -9.61 -4.37
N ALA A 167 -10.50 -9.00 -5.56
CA ALA A 167 -10.83 -7.59 -5.74
C ALA A 167 -12.30 -7.30 -5.39
N ASP A 168 -13.23 -8.13 -5.87
CA ASP A 168 -14.67 -7.99 -5.58
C ASP A 168 -14.96 -8.10 -4.08
N ARG A 169 -14.31 -9.05 -3.39
CA ARG A 169 -14.43 -9.21 -1.94
C ARG A 169 -13.90 -7.99 -1.19
N MET A 170 -12.74 -7.46 -1.57
CA MET A 170 -12.18 -6.25 -0.96
C MET A 170 -13.10 -5.04 -1.14
N VAL A 171 -13.64 -4.85 -2.35
CA VAL A 171 -14.62 -3.79 -2.64
C VAL A 171 -15.88 -3.98 -1.81
N SER A 172 -16.42 -5.20 -1.75
CA SER A 172 -17.59 -5.50 -0.91
C SER A 172 -17.36 -5.12 0.55
N LYS A 173 -16.19 -5.42 1.10
CA LYS A 173 -15.84 -5.11 2.50
C LYS A 173 -15.60 -3.62 2.75
N LEU A 174 -15.04 -2.92 1.77
CA LEU A 174 -14.95 -1.46 1.80
C LEU A 174 -16.34 -0.83 1.88
N TYR A 175 -17.30 -1.30 1.08
CA TYR A 175 -18.65 -0.71 1.05
C TYR A 175 -19.60 -1.23 2.13
N SER A 176 -19.36 -2.40 2.73
CA SER A 176 -20.20 -2.93 3.81
C SER A 176 -19.70 -2.53 5.20
N ASP A 177 -18.44 -2.80 5.48
CA ASP A 177 -17.90 -2.76 6.85
C ASP A 177 -17.12 -1.45 7.09
N ARG A 178 -16.53 -0.88 6.03
CA ARG A 178 -15.62 0.29 6.11
C ARG A 178 -16.10 1.50 5.30
N ILE A 179 -17.41 1.65 5.14
CA ILE A 179 -18.02 2.64 4.23
C ILE A 179 -17.65 4.08 4.57
N SER A 180 -17.35 4.41 5.83
CA SER A 180 -16.94 5.75 6.22
C SER A 180 -15.59 6.16 5.63
N LEU A 181 -14.71 5.21 5.30
CA LEU A 181 -13.45 5.50 4.58
C LEU A 181 -13.71 6.04 3.16
N VAL A 182 -14.83 5.66 2.54
CA VAL A 182 -15.27 6.17 1.24
C VAL A 182 -15.94 7.53 1.40
N ASN A 183 -16.79 7.66 2.41
CA ASN A 183 -17.65 8.82 2.63
C ASN A 183 -17.03 9.89 3.54
N THR A 184 -15.71 9.91 3.68
CA THR A 184 -15.02 10.84 4.58
C THR A 184 -15.33 12.30 4.20
N PRO A 185 -16.01 13.07 5.07
CA PRO A 185 -16.30 14.48 4.84
C PRO A 185 -14.98 15.27 4.67
N ASN A 186 -14.98 16.30 3.82
CA ASN A 186 -13.85 17.21 3.62
C ASN A 186 -12.58 16.57 2.99
N CYS A 187 -12.73 15.90 1.85
CA CYS A 187 -11.60 15.58 0.96
C CYS A 187 -11.05 16.81 0.20
N GLY A 188 -11.14 18.01 0.77
CA GLY A 188 -10.54 19.21 0.19
C GLY A 188 -9.02 19.12 0.19
N SER A 189 -8.39 19.50 -0.92
CA SER A 189 -6.95 19.71 -0.94
C SER A 189 -6.65 20.97 -0.13
N VAL A 190 -6.10 20.82 1.06
CA VAL A 190 -5.39 21.93 1.73
C VAL A 190 -3.98 21.98 1.15
N GLY A 191 -3.46 23.17 0.88
CA GLY A 191 -2.15 23.34 0.26
C GLY A 191 -1.02 22.82 1.15
N ILE A 192 -0.70 21.53 1.05
CA ILE A 192 0.45 20.93 1.72
C ILE A 192 1.56 20.81 0.72
N ASN A 193 2.52 21.71 0.87
CA ASN A 193 3.85 21.47 0.39
C ASN A 193 4.44 20.41 1.32
N THR A 194 4.52 19.16 0.86
CA THR A 194 5.49 18.23 1.41
C THR A 194 6.84 18.94 1.31
N SER A 195 7.45 19.28 2.44
CA SER A 195 8.77 19.90 2.47
C SER A 195 9.76 18.94 1.80
N SER A 196 9.92 19.06 0.49
CA SER A 196 11.02 18.47 -0.25
C SER A 196 12.27 19.09 0.33
N LEU A 197 13.13 18.25 0.90
CA LEU A 197 14.51 18.63 1.20
C LEU A 197 15.09 19.22 -0.10
N ASN A 198 15.31 20.55 -0.11
CA ASN A 198 15.73 21.38 -1.25
C ASN A 198 14.67 21.56 -2.36
N SER A 199 13.67 22.41 -2.11
CA SER A 199 12.52 22.60 -2.99
C SER A 199 12.84 23.38 -4.27
N VAL A 200 13.05 22.66 -5.37
CA VAL A 200 12.68 23.16 -6.70
C VAL A 200 11.16 23.14 -6.78
N PRO A 201 10.47 24.27 -7.03
CA PRO A 201 9.05 24.24 -7.30
C PRO A 201 8.76 23.37 -8.53
N ILE A 202 7.99 22.30 -8.34
CA ILE A 202 7.62 21.35 -9.40
C ILE A 202 6.10 21.30 -9.49
N LYS A 203 5.56 21.41 -10.71
CA LYS A 203 4.12 21.37 -11.01
C LYS A 203 3.83 20.27 -12.02
N LEU A 204 2.73 19.56 -11.83
CA LEU A 204 2.23 18.54 -12.75
C LEU A 204 0.86 18.95 -13.27
N TYR A 205 0.71 19.06 -14.59
CA TYR A 205 -0.57 19.45 -15.21
C TYR A 205 -0.65 19.05 -16.70
N PRO A 206 -1.85 18.79 -17.24
CA PRO A 206 -3.09 18.58 -16.49
C PRO A 206 -3.03 17.25 -15.71
N ASN A 207 -3.78 17.18 -14.61
CA ASN A 207 -3.97 15.97 -13.83
C ASN A 207 -5.36 16.04 -13.14
N PRO A 208 -6.37 15.28 -13.60
CA PRO A 208 -6.30 14.20 -14.59
C PRO A 208 -5.94 14.64 -16.03
N SER A 209 -5.46 13.71 -16.85
CA SER A 209 -5.06 13.94 -18.26
C SER A 209 -5.63 12.85 -19.17
N SER A 210 -6.12 13.20 -20.37
CA SER A 210 -6.59 12.21 -21.34
C SER A 210 -5.51 11.70 -22.30
N SER A 211 -4.49 12.53 -22.60
CA SER A 211 -3.46 12.24 -23.61
C SER A 211 -2.03 12.37 -23.11
N SER A 212 -1.72 13.38 -22.30
CA SER A 212 -0.38 13.67 -21.81
C SER A 212 -0.40 14.67 -20.66
N ALA A 213 0.50 14.48 -19.69
CA ALA A 213 0.74 15.45 -18.62
C ALA A 213 2.11 16.08 -18.76
N THR A 214 2.28 17.31 -18.27
CA THR A 214 3.54 18.04 -18.26
C THR A 214 4.03 18.17 -16.83
N LEU A 215 5.27 17.77 -16.59
CA LEU A 215 6.02 18.09 -15.38
C LEU A 215 6.85 19.35 -15.64
N TYR A 216 6.51 20.45 -14.98
CA TYR A 216 7.27 21.70 -14.99
C TYR A 216 8.14 21.81 -13.75
N MET A 217 9.41 22.15 -13.93
CA MET A 217 10.41 22.40 -12.89
C MET A 217 10.84 23.86 -12.98
N ALA A 218 10.80 24.61 -11.88
CA ALA A 218 11.17 26.03 -11.91
C ALA A 218 12.68 26.30 -12.15
N GLN A 219 13.50 25.26 -12.17
CA GLN A 219 14.91 25.33 -12.55
C GLN A 219 15.32 24.09 -13.35
N ASN A 220 16.38 24.21 -14.16
CA ASN A 220 16.95 23.06 -14.85
C ASN A 220 17.63 22.12 -13.86
N LEU A 221 17.22 20.87 -13.88
CA LEU A 221 17.78 19.81 -13.05
C LEU A 221 18.61 18.88 -13.93
N SER A 222 19.89 19.22 -14.10
CA SER A 222 20.81 18.45 -14.95
C SER A 222 20.94 17.01 -14.46
N GLY A 223 20.79 16.05 -15.38
CA GLY A 223 20.94 14.63 -15.09
C GLY A 223 19.82 14.03 -14.21
N CYS A 224 18.71 14.74 -13.98
CA CYS A 224 17.59 14.11 -13.29
C CYS A 224 16.91 13.04 -14.14
N ILE A 225 16.30 12.07 -13.47
CA ILE A 225 15.59 10.95 -14.07
C ILE A 225 14.14 11.03 -13.60
N LEU A 226 13.23 11.09 -14.57
CA LEU A 226 11.81 10.98 -14.34
C LEU A 226 11.36 9.56 -14.69
N SER A 227 10.78 8.86 -13.73
CA SER A 227 10.15 7.55 -13.92
C SER A 227 8.66 7.63 -13.61
N LEU A 228 7.87 6.89 -14.38
CA LEU A 228 6.44 6.67 -14.17
C LEU A 228 6.22 5.19 -13.85
N TYR A 229 5.51 4.91 -12.77
CA TYR A 229 5.15 3.57 -12.35
C TYR A 229 3.64 3.37 -12.44
N SER A 230 3.22 2.18 -12.87
CA SER A 230 1.84 1.74 -12.73
C SER A 230 1.45 1.54 -11.25
N SER A 231 0.16 1.32 -10.98
CA SER A 231 -0.34 0.93 -9.66
C SER A 231 0.26 -0.37 -9.11
N LEU A 232 0.83 -1.19 -9.99
CA LEU A 232 1.53 -2.44 -9.65
C LEU A 232 3.05 -2.25 -9.54
N SER A 233 3.54 -1.01 -9.35
CA SER A 233 4.96 -0.67 -9.21
C SER A 233 5.85 -1.04 -10.41
N LYS A 234 5.28 -1.44 -11.54
CA LYS A 234 6.01 -1.62 -12.80
C LYS A 234 6.35 -0.26 -13.42
N GLU A 235 7.62 -0.02 -13.75
CA GLU A 235 8.05 1.15 -14.52
C GLU A 235 7.49 1.07 -15.94
N VAL A 236 6.75 2.09 -16.36
CA VAL A 236 6.07 2.16 -17.66
C VAL A 236 6.58 3.30 -18.54
N PHE A 237 7.28 4.29 -17.96
CA PHE A 237 7.93 5.36 -18.70
C PHE A 237 9.14 5.84 -17.91
N ARG A 238 10.23 6.15 -18.61
CA ARG A 238 11.46 6.69 -18.03
C ARG A 238 12.11 7.65 -19.01
N THR A 239 12.51 8.82 -18.51
CA THR A 239 13.28 9.78 -19.31
C THR A 239 14.27 10.55 -18.44
N THR A 240 15.34 11.03 -19.05
CA THR A 240 16.26 11.99 -18.45
C THR A 240 15.71 13.40 -18.68
N CYS A 241 15.88 14.27 -17.69
CA CYS A 241 15.53 15.67 -17.79
C CYS A 241 16.46 16.37 -18.77
N GLN A 242 15.88 16.95 -19.82
CA GLN A 242 16.61 17.79 -20.78
C GLN A 242 16.35 19.27 -20.54
N ASP A 243 15.10 19.61 -20.25
CA ASP A 243 14.62 20.97 -20.04
C ASP A 243 13.81 21.09 -18.74
N GLN A 244 13.38 22.32 -18.44
CA GLN A 244 12.46 22.64 -17.34
C GLN A 244 11.08 22.01 -17.50
N GLN A 245 10.77 21.44 -18.66
CA GLN A 245 9.50 20.79 -18.94
C GLN A 245 9.72 19.39 -19.50
N ILE A 246 8.97 18.44 -18.95
CA ILE A 246 8.95 17.07 -19.45
C ILE A 246 7.51 16.71 -19.76
N THR A 247 7.26 16.33 -21.02
CA THR A 247 5.96 15.79 -21.43
C THR A 247 5.94 14.29 -21.15
N ILE A 248 4.93 13.86 -20.41
CA ILE A 248 4.64 12.47 -20.05
C ILE A 248 3.46 12.03 -20.93
N PRO A 249 3.71 11.35 -22.07
CA PRO A 249 2.64 10.89 -22.93
C PRO A 249 1.92 9.69 -22.31
N ARG A 250 0.60 9.59 -22.54
CA ARG A 250 -0.16 8.37 -22.21
C ARG A 250 0.33 7.19 -23.02
N ASN A 251 0.66 7.37 -24.29
CA ASN A 251 1.27 6.36 -25.17
C ASN A 251 0.63 4.95 -25.09
N GLY A 252 -0.70 4.87 -25.12
CA GLY A 252 -1.43 3.60 -25.04
C GLY A 252 -1.56 3.00 -23.64
N LEU A 253 -1.08 3.67 -22.59
CA LEU A 253 -1.31 3.28 -21.22
C LEU A 253 -2.81 3.30 -20.89
N PRO A 254 -3.35 2.27 -20.21
CA PRO A 254 -4.74 2.24 -19.78
C PRO A 254 -5.12 3.43 -18.89
N SER A 255 -6.40 3.78 -18.85
CA SER A 255 -6.91 4.73 -17.86
C SER A 255 -6.64 4.18 -16.46
N GLY A 256 -6.21 5.04 -15.54
CA GLY A 256 -5.87 4.64 -14.19
C GLY A 256 -4.88 5.54 -13.48
N LEU A 257 -4.47 5.08 -12.29
CA LEU A 257 -3.54 5.78 -11.40
C LEU A 257 -2.09 5.34 -11.66
N TYR A 258 -1.22 6.34 -11.82
CA TYR A 258 0.22 6.19 -12.00
C TYR A 258 0.96 7.03 -10.96
N TYR A 259 2.22 6.66 -10.70
CA TYR A 259 3.09 7.33 -9.75
C TYR A 259 4.33 7.87 -10.44
N ILE A 260 4.54 9.18 -10.31
CA ILE A 260 5.71 9.88 -10.82
C ILE A 260 6.79 9.87 -9.73
N ARG A 261 8.03 9.61 -10.14
CA ARG A 261 9.24 9.76 -9.31
C ARG A 261 10.30 10.52 -10.10
N LEU A 262 10.72 11.67 -9.58
CA LEU A 262 11.85 12.45 -10.08
C LEU A 262 13.05 12.23 -9.16
N MET A 263 14.18 11.81 -9.72
CA MET A 263 15.42 11.56 -8.98
C MET A 263 16.59 12.37 -9.54
N GLN A 264 17.51 12.80 -8.68
CA GLN A 264 18.79 13.38 -9.08
C GLN A 264 19.85 12.95 -8.07
N ASN A 265 21.02 12.50 -8.52
CA ASN A 265 22.11 12.04 -7.65
C ASN A 265 21.63 11.01 -6.60
N ASP A 266 20.83 10.03 -7.04
CA ASP A 266 20.19 9.00 -6.21
C ASP A 266 19.23 9.50 -5.11
N GLN A 267 18.94 10.80 -5.07
CA GLN A 267 17.96 11.39 -4.18
C GLN A 267 16.62 11.58 -4.89
N VAL A 268 15.53 11.32 -4.17
CA VAL A 268 14.17 11.59 -4.67
C VAL A 268 13.86 13.07 -4.45
N LEU A 269 13.67 13.80 -5.54
CA LEU A 269 13.35 15.24 -5.52
C LEU A 269 11.84 15.49 -5.48
N TYR A 270 11.06 14.65 -6.17
CA TYR A 270 9.62 14.82 -6.29
C TYR A 270 8.92 13.49 -6.51
N THR A 271 7.78 13.32 -5.85
CA THR A 271 6.83 12.25 -6.13
C THR A 271 5.43 12.82 -6.23
N SER A 272 4.63 12.27 -7.15
CA SER A 272 3.25 12.70 -7.31
C SER A 272 2.41 11.61 -7.97
N LYS A 273 1.09 11.74 -7.84
CA LYS A 273 0.11 10.89 -8.53
C LYS A 273 -0.23 11.50 -9.87
N LEU A 274 -0.34 10.69 -10.92
CA LEU A 274 -0.86 11.07 -12.24
C LEU A 274 -2.04 10.18 -12.60
N ILE A 275 -3.15 10.77 -13.00
CA ILE A 275 -4.35 10.06 -13.43
C ILE A 275 -4.48 10.22 -14.95
N PHE A 276 -4.52 9.09 -15.66
CA PHE A 276 -4.94 9.07 -17.07
C PHE A 276 -6.41 8.67 -17.17
N GLU A 277 -7.21 9.46 -17.89
CA GLU A 277 -8.64 9.21 -18.16
C GLU A 277 -8.86 8.78 -19.61
#